data_AF-A0A8C4XAT1-F1
#
_entry.id   AF-A0A8C4XAT1-F1
#
_cell.length_a   1.000
_cell.length_b   1.000
_cell.length_c   1.000
_cell.angle_alpha   90.00
_cell.angle_beta   90.00
_cell.angle_gamma   90.00
#
_symmetry.space_group_name_H-M   'P 1'
#
loop_
_entity.id
_entity.type
_entity.pdbx_description
1 polymer ?
#
loop_
_entity_poly.entity_id
_entity_poly.type
_entity_poly.pdbx_seq_one_letter_code
_entity_poly.pdbx_strand_id
1 'polypeptide(L)'
;MRFLKSQIFNILRRQCFRQEILISSRQGTGTIVQTPQLLLLPPLRHRCLSTAQWIRRESSQSCKVNTEKVDLDVWKSLMKNEECKSTSPVPTADAEEDAPLDATQELVQMWRESGRLVPENMTKEELQIFAELSTKSAKKKYLKYLAIKENNKKARKEKKKIKQEQVKLEVIEKEPMEHPKNTFLLQFWQRSMDSLYNWRAAQALLFGQPLVFDMSYEHYMSRQELENTVFQLQECEGWNRKSNDPFHLYFCNLKLEGTYHKELKKRYREAWDRLLITATEKTHVELFSRDKLVYLTADSPNVLRTFDHDKIYIVGSMVDKSIQRGLSLANAKRLKLATARLPLDEHLHWESGAKNLTLDQVMRILLTIKDSNNWEDALNFVPKRKHDGFIKSKTQHEKEPIFKSQPIGRNQKPTAIQKPTFIKKRLEQTTVNPKERMKWWEE
;
A
#
# COMPACT_ATOMS: atom_id res chain seq x y z
N MET A 1 -17.98 -43.71 -8.47
CA MET A 1 -17.88 -42.78 -7.32
C MET A 1 -18.36 -41.41 -7.78
N ARG A 2 -19.46 -40.90 -7.19
CA ARG A 2 -20.06 -39.62 -7.59
C ARG A 2 -19.21 -38.47 -7.02
N PHE A 3 -18.69 -37.60 -7.88
CA PHE A 3 -17.97 -36.39 -7.48
C PHE A 3 -18.90 -35.50 -6.64
N LEU A 4 -18.58 -35.32 -5.36
CA LEU A 4 -19.13 -34.22 -4.58
C LEU A 4 -18.65 -32.91 -5.23
N LYS A 5 -19.58 -31.99 -5.50
CA LYS A 5 -19.29 -30.64 -6.01
C LYS A 5 -18.24 -29.97 -5.11
N SER A 6 -17.19 -29.40 -5.70
CA SER A 6 -16.05 -28.78 -4.98
C SER A 6 -16.49 -27.72 -3.95
N GLN A 7 -17.68 -27.13 -4.14
CA GLN A 7 -18.33 -26.23 -3.20
C GLN A 7 -18.51 -26.84 -1.79
N ILE A 8 -18.92 -28.10 -1.68
CA ILE A 8 -19.18 -28.75 -0.38
C ILE A 8 -17.87 -29.04 0.35
N PHE A 9 -16.81 -29.39 -0.40
CA PHE A 9 -15.49 -29.67 0.18
C PHE A 9 -14.85 -28.40 0.77
N ASN A 10 -14.99 -27.26 0.08
CA ASN A 10 -14.51 -25.97 0.56
C ASN A 10 -15.29 -25.44 1.77
N ILE A 11 -16.59 -25.71 1.84
CA ILE A 11 -17.42 -25.36 3.01
C ILE A 11 -17.09 -26.24 4.22
N LEU A 12 -16.95 -27.56 4.05
CA LEU A 12 -16.60 -28.48 5.14
C LEU A 12 -15.20 -28.22 5.71
N ARG A 13 -14.22 -27.84 4.87
CA ARG A 13 -12.87 -27.47 5.32
C ARG A 13 -12.87 -26.24 6.24
N ARG A 14 -13.81 -25.30 6.06
CA ARG A 14 -13.94 -24.09 6.89
C ARG A 14 -14.49 -24.37 8.29
N GLN A 15 -15.29 -25.43 8.45
CA GLN A 15 -15.83 -25.82 9.76
C GLN A 15 -14.84 -26.65 10.58
N CYS A 16 -13.93 -27.40 9.94
CA CYS A 16 -13.02 -28.31 10.65
C CYS A 16 -11.71 -27.66 11.18
N PHE A 17 -11.41 -26.41 10.83
CA PHE A 17 -10.20 -25.70 11.31
C PHE A 17 -10.53 -24.30 11.87
N ARG A 18 -11.48 -24.22 12.80
CA ARG A 18 -11.49 -23.16 13.82
C ARG A 18 -10.96 -23.75 15.14
N GLN A 19 -9.63 -23.84 15.27
CA GLN A 19 -9.06 -23.86 16.62
C GLN A 19 -8.95 -22.40 17.07
N GLU A 20 -9.96 -21.94 17.81
CA GLU A 20 -9.78 -20.82 18.71
C GLU A 20 -8.74 -21.24 19.75
N ILE A 21 -7.62 -20.51 19.83
CA ILE A 21 -6.68 -20.65 20.95
C ILE A 21 -7.39 -20.06 22.16
N LEU A 22 -8.14 -20.89 22.88
CA LEU A 22 -8.71 -20.57 24.16
C LEU A 22 -7.58 -20.59 25.19
N ILE A 23 -7.05 -19.42 25.56
CA ILE A 23 -6.11 -19.31 26.68
C ILE A 23 -6.91 -19.53 27.97
N SER A 24 -6.98 -20.79 28.42
CA SER A 24 -7.50 -21.15 29.74
C SER A 24 -6.46 -20.78 30.79
N SER A 25 -6.69 -19.69 31.52
CA SER A 25 -5.97 -19.39 32.76
C SER A 25 -6.51 -20.29 33.87
N ARG A 26 -5.76 -21.33 34.24
CA ARG A 26 -6.03 -22.11 35.45
C ARG A 26 -5.83 -21.24 36.69
N GLN A 27 -6.89 -21.09 37.49
CA GLN A 27 -6.81 -20.61 38.85
C GLN A 27 -6.26 -21.71 39.76
N GLY A 28 -5.33 -21.33 40.64
CA GLY A 28 -4.87 -22.10 41.78
C GLY A 28 -4.34 -21.14 42.85
N THR A 29 -5.12 -21.01 43.92
CA THR A 29 -4.75 -20.76 45.34
C THR A 29 -3.25 -20.56 45.61
N GLY A 30 -2.73 -19.56 46.31
CA GLY A 30 -3.27 -18.61 47.27
C GLY A 30 -2.18 -18.38 48.32
N THR A 31 -1.49 -17.24 48.27
CA THR A 31 -0.69 -16.72 49.40
C THR A 31 -0.64 -15.21 49.32
N ILE A 32 -1.19 -14.57 50.34
CA ILE A 32 -1.24 -13.12 50.54
C ILE A 32 0.13 -12.66 51.03
N VAL A 33 0.83 -11.80 50.28
CA VAL A 33 1.80 -10.84 50.82
C VAL A 33 1.73 -9.53 50.04
N GLN A 34 1.85 -8.44 50.79
CA GLN A 34 1.56 -7.04 50.50
C GLN A 34 2.15 -6.47 49.20
N THR A 35 1.35 -5.60 48.60
CA THR A 35 1.66 -4.69 47.48
C THR A 35 2.77 -3.69 47.82
N PRO A 36 3.80 -3.53 46.97
CA PRO A 36 4.51 -2.27 46.85
C PRO A 36 3.87 -1.42 45.74
N GLN A 37 3.55 -0.20 46.14
CA GLN A 37 2.95 0.90 45.41
C GLN A 37 3.86 1.29 44.22
N LEU A 38 3.45 0.95 42.99
CA LEU A 38 4.14 1.37 41.77
C LEU A 38 3.75 2.81 41.45
N LEU A 39 4.69 3.72 41.69
CA LEU A 39 4.62 5.14 41.34
C LEU A 39 4.36 5.29 39.84
N LEU A 40 3.20 5.87 39.53
CA LEU A 40 2.83 6.38 38.22
C LEU A 40 3.81 7.48 37.79
N LEU A 41 4.63 7.22 36.78
CA LEU A 41 5.31 8.27 36.02
C LEU A 41 4.31 8.92 35.04
N PRO A 42 4.21 10.25 34.98
CA PRO A 42 3.26 10.94 34.12
C PRO A 42 3.70 10.91 32.63
N PRO A 43 2.76 11.08 31.69
CA PRO A 43 3.06 11.01 30.26
C PRO A 43 3.92 12.20 29.81
N LEU A 44 5.01 11.88 29.11
CA LEU A 44 5.90 12.84 28.46
C LEU A 44 5.13 13.64 27.40
N ARG A 45 4.99 14.95 27.64
CA ARG A 45 4.48 15.92 26.67
C ARG A 45 5.48 16.05 25.51
N HIS A 46 5.08 15.70 24.30
CA HIS A 46 5.81 16.05 23.09
C HIS A 46 5.84 17.57 22.90
N ARG A 47 6.99 18.20 23.14
CA ARG A 47 7.25 19.59 22.72
C ARG A 47 7.58 19.60 21.23
N CYS A 48 6.68 20.20 20.44
CA CYS A 48 6.97 20.66 19.09
C CYS A 48 8.07 21.74 19.14
N LEU A 49 9.19 21.48 18.48
CA LEU A 49 10.16 22.52 18.14
C LEU A 49 9.74 23.15 16.81
N SER A 50 9.11 24.32 16.92
CA SER A 50 8.93 25.27 15.82
C SER A 50 10.20 26.10 15.70
N THR A 51 10.93 25.97 14.60
CA THR A 51 12.04 26.87 14.27
C THR A 51 11.52 27.94 13.31
N ALA A 52 10.94 28.98 13.88
CA ALA A 52 10.84 30.28 13.23
C ALA A 52 11.65 31.26 14.07
N GLN A 53 12.87 31.58 13.65
CA GLN A 53 13.64 32.68 14.24
C GLN A 53 13.54 33.89 13.32
N TRP A 54 12.66 34.80 13.74
CA TRP A 54 12.79 36.22 13.50
C TRP A 54 14.00 36.74 14.28
N ILE A 55 14.98 37.32 13.59
CA ILE A 55 15.98 38.17 14.24
C ILE A 55 15.65 39.62 13.91
N ARG A 56 15.36 40.36 14.97
CA ARG A 56 15.08 41.78 15.01
C ARG A 56 16.40 42.55 14.79
N ARG A 57 16.28 43.61 14.00
CA ARG A 57 17.29 44.59 13.62
C ARG A 57 17.72 45.38 14.87
N GLU A 58 19.03 45.41 15.16
CA GLU A 58 19.63 46.40 16.05
C GLU A 58 20.93 46.93 15.43
N SER A 59 21.18 48.20 15.69
CA SER A 59 21.90 49.15 14.87
C SER A 59 23.37 49.31 15.24
N SER A 60 24.22 49.32 14.20
CA SER A 60 25.44 50.13 14.00
C SER A 60 26.36 50.44 15.19
N GLN A 61 27.53 49.80 15.17
CA GLN A 61 28.77 50.42 15.64
C GLN A 61 29.89 50.13 14.64
N SER A 62 30.49 51.19 14.11
CA SER A 62 31.44 51.18 13.01
C SER A 62 32.83 50.70 13.46
N CYS A 63 33.42 49.74 12.74
CA CYS A 63 34.86 49.56 12.65
C CYS A 63 35.26 49.56 11.18
N LYS A 64 36.00 50.60 10.77
CA LYS A 64 36.56 50.76 9.43
C LYS A 64 37.64 49.71 9.22
N VAL A 65 37.47 48.85 8.22
CA VAL A 65 38.56 48.07 7.62
C VAL A 65 38.48 48.31 6.11
N ASN A 66 39.60 48.79 5.55
CA ASN A 66 39.75 49.18 4.16
C ASN A 66 39.43 47.99 3.23
N THR A 67 38.49 48.19 2.31
CA THR A 67 38.27 47.28 1.19
C THR A 67 38.99 47.86 -0.02
N GLU A 68 40.10 47.26 -0.41
CA GLU A 68 40.61 47.45 -1.77
C GLU A 68 39.55 46.89 -2.73
N LYS A 69 38.97 47.77 -3.54
CA LYS A 69 38.05 47.39 -4.60
C LYS A 69 38.82 46.56 -5.61
N VAL A 70 38.53 45.26 -5.67
CA VAL A 70 38.94 44.40 -6.77
C VAL A 70 38.26 44.91 -8.04
N ASP A 71 39.06 45.39 -8.98
CA ASP A 71 38.61 45.90 -10.26
C ASP A 71 38.23 44.72 -11.19
N LEU A 72 36.92 44.52 -11.32
CA LEU A 72 36.32 43.42 -12.09
C LEU A 72 36.57 43.58 -13.60
N ASP A 73 36.93 44.76 -14.08
CA ASP A 73 37.14 45.02 -15.50
C ASP A 73 38.58 44.64 -15.93
N VAL A 74 39.54 44.70 -15.00
CA VAL A 74 40.89 44.13 -15.20
C VAL A 74 40.80 42.60 -15.35
N TRP A 75 39.97 41.94 -14.53
CA TRP A 75 39.78 40.49 -14.57
C TRP A 75 39.10 40.01 -15.86
N LYS A 76 38.14 40.77 -16.38
CA LYS A 76 37.51 40.50 -17.69
C LYS A 76 38.48 40.69 -18.86
N SER A 77 39.38 41.67 -18.77
CA SER A 77 40.36 41.94 -19.82
C SER A 77 41.45 40.85 -19.88
N LEU A 78 41.85 40.31 -18.72
CA LEU A 78 42.76 39.17 -18.65
C LEU A 78 42.15 37.89 -19.24
N MET A 79 40.88 37.61 -18.95
CA MET A 79 40.17 36.45 -19.52
C MET A 79 39.96 36.56 -21.03
N LYS A 80 39.74 37.76 -21.57
CA LYS A 80 39.64 38.00 -23.02
C LYS A 80 40.97 37.87 -23.76
N ASN A 81 42.09 38.05 -23.08
CA ASN A 81 43.43 37.91 -23.68
C ASN A 81 43.92 36.45 -23.71
N GLU A 82 43.33 35.55 -22.91
CA GLU A 82 43.63 34.12 -22.95
C GLU A 82 42.90 33.37 -24.09
N GLU A 83 41.88 33.97 -24.71
CA GLU A 83 41.12 33.38 -25.83
C GLU A 83 41.88 33.30 -27.17
N CYS A 84 43.16 33.69 -27.24
CA CYS A 84 43.94 33.70 -28.50
C CYS A 84 45.11 32.70 -28.57
N LYS A 85 45.19 31.69 -27.70
CA LYS A 85 46.17 30.60 -27.87
C LYS A 85 45.58 29.21 -27.61
N SER A 86 44.82 28.71 -28.58
CA SER A 86 44.65 27.26 -28.75
C SER A 86 44.87 26.90 -30.22
N THR A 87 46.01 26.25 -30.47
CA THR A 87 46.27 25.53 -31.71
C THR A 87 45.33 24.32 -31.77
N SER A 88 44.57 24.23 -32.85
CA SER A 88 43.68 23.11 -33.20
C SER A 88 44.44 21.78 -33.30
N PRO A 89 43.97 20.70 -32.66
CA PRO A 89 44.31 19.33 -33.07
C PRO A 89 43.33 18.84 -34.14
N VAL A 90 43.89 18.14 -35.13
CA VAL A 90 43.22 17.47 -36.26
C VAL A 90 42.25 16.38 -35.76
N PRO A 91 41.07 16.18 -36.38
CA PRO A 91 40.09 15.19 -35.92
C PRO A 91 40.44 13.77 -36.41
N THR A 92 40.53 12.82 -35.47
CA THR A 92 40.43 11.38 -35.73
C THR A 92 39.01 10.88 -35.39
N ALA A 93 38.48 10.01 -36.24
CA ALA A 93 37.06 9.73 -36.44
C ALA A 93 36.36 8.86 -35.37
N ASP A 94 36.91 8.72 -34.16
CA ASP A 94 36.36 7.87 -33.09
C ASP A 94 35.85 8.67 -31.87
N ALA A 95 35.86 10.02 -31.92
CA ALA A 95 35.65 10.88 -30.74
C ALA A 95 34.23 11.44 -30.55
N GLU A 96 33.28 11.16 -31.46
CA GLU A 96 31.97 11.84 -31.44
C GLU A 96 30.97 11.28 -30.40
N GLU A 97 31.15 10.05 -29.91
CA GLU A 97 30.24 9.45 -28.90
C GLU A 97 30.61 9.79 -27.44
N ASP A 98 31.88 10.11 -27.15
CA ASP A 98 32.34 10.37 -25.77
C ASP A 98 32.27 11.86 -25.36
N ALA A 99 32.32 12.78 -26.32
CA ALA A 99 32.29 14.22 -26.05
C ALA A 99 31.04 14.71 -25.26
N PRO A 100 29.81 14.21 -25.50
CA PRO A 100 28.64 14.59 -24.70
C PRO A 100 28.72 14.10 -23.25
N LEU A 101 29.34 12.94 -23.02
CA LEU A 101 29.49 12.33 -21.70
C LEU A 101 30.56 13.06 -20.89
N ASP A 102 31.67 13.45 -21.51
CA ASP A 102 32.73 14.20 -20.83
C ASP A 102 32.26 15.58 -20.37
N ALA A 103 31.54 16.31 -21.23
CA ALA A 103 30.93 17.60 -20.83
C ALA A 103 29.95 17.45 -19.65
N THR A 104 29.25 16.30 -19.55
CA THR A 104 28.37 16.04 -18.41
C THR A 104 29.13 15.73 -17.14
N GLN A 105 30.28 15.04 -17.23
CA GLN A 105 31.15 14.75 -16.08
C GLN A 105 31.78 16.04 -15.53
N GLU A 106 32.28 16.91 -16.41
CA GLU A 106 32.82 18.22 -16.03
C GLU A 106 31.76 19.09 -15.33
N LEU A 107 30.53 19.10 -15.86
CA LEU A 107 29.42 19.83 -15.24
C LEU A 107 29.11 19.34 -13.82
N VAL A 108 29.18 18.02 -13.61
CA VAL A 108 28.98 17.39 -12.29
C VAL A 108 30.12 17.76 -11.34
N GLN A 109 31.36 17.76 -11.83
CA GLN A 109 32.54 18.13 -11.05
C GLN A 109 32.51 19.61 -10.63
N MET A 110 32.18 20.51 -11.55
CA MET A 110 31.95 21.93 -11.24
C MET A 110 30.87 22.10 -10.15
N TRP A 111 29.80 21.30 -10.18
CA TRP A 111 28.76 21.38 -9.16
C TRP A 111 29.21 20.86 -7.79
N ARG A 112 30.07 19.85 -7.77
CA ARG A 112 30.71 19.34 -6.55
C ARG A 112 31.61 20.41 -5.94
N GLU A 113 32.43 21.07 -6.74
CA GLU A 113 33.30 22.18 -6.31
C GLU A 113 32.50 23.38 -5.81
N SER A 114 31.33 23.64 -6.42
CA SER A 114 30.40 24.68 -5.95
C SER A 114 29.66 24.36 -4.63
N GLY A 115 29.99 23.26 -3.95
CA GLY A 115 29.40 22.86 -2.68
C GLY A 115 27.95 22.35 -2.77
N ARG A 116 27.49 21.95 -3.96
CA ARG A 116 26.14 21.39 -4.13
C ARG A 116 26.11 19.91 -3.74
N LEU A 117 24.94 19.44 -3.31
CA LEU A 117 24.71 18.03 -2.99
C LEU A 117 24.79 17.17 -4.27
N VAL A 118 25.94 16.53 -4.45
CA VAL A 118 26.29 15.66 -5.58
C VAL A 118 26.81 14.32 -5.04
N PRO A 119 26.50 13.18 -5.68
CA PRO A 119 27.04 11.86 -5.31
C PRO A 119 28.56 11.78 -5.43
N GLU A 120 29.19 10.86 -4.68
CA GLU A 120 30.64 10.62 -4.77
C GLU A 120 31.00 9.82 -6.04
N ASN A 121 30.23 8.78 -6.36
CA ASN A 121 30.46 7.92 -7.52
C ASN A 121 29.18 7.79 -8.38
N MET A 122 29.33 7.98 -9.69
CA MET A 122 28.25 7.92 -10.69
C MET A 122 28.45 6.75 -11.64
N THR A 123 27.38 6.02 -11.97
CA THR A 123 27.42 4.97 -13.00
C THR A 123 27.20 5.55 -14.40
N LYS A 124 27.67 4.85 -15.46
CA LYS A 124 27.52 5.30 -16.86
C LYS A 124 26.05 5.50 -17.26
N GLU A 125 25.15 4.62 -16.79
CA GLU A 125 23.70 4.74 -17.03
C GLU A 125 23.10 5.99 -16.38
N GLU A 126 23.55 6.34 -15.17
CA GLU A 126 23.08 7.54 -14.46
C GLU A 126 23.60 8.83 -15.13
N LEU A 127 24.77 8.79 -15.75
CA LEU A 127 25.30 9.88 -16.58
C LEU A 127 24.48 10.05 -17.86
N GLN A 128 24.11 8.95 -18.52
CA GLN A 128 23.24 9.00 -19.70
C GLN A 128 21.88 9.65 -19.38
N ILE A 129 21.24 9.22 -18.29
CA ILE A 129 19.98 9.81 -17.82
C ILE A 129 20.17 11.30 -17.47
N PHE A 130 21.31 11.68 -16.91
CA PHE A 130 21.61 13.08 -16.59
C PHE A 130 21.81 13.94 -17.85
N ALA A 131 22.40 13.38 -18.90
CA ALA A 131 22.56 14.03 -20.20
C ALA A 131 21.21 14.29 -20.88
N GLU A 132 20.30 13.31 -20.82
CA GLU A 132 18.94 13.39 -21.39
C GLU A 132 18.05 14.46 -20.73
N LEU A 133 18.35 14.89 -19.49
CA LEU A 133 17.58 15.91 -18.80
C LEU A 133 17.84 17.30 -19.41
N SER A 134 16.85 17.88 -20.09
CA SER A 134 17.02 19.18 -20.77
C SER A 134 17.14 20.39 -19.83
N THR A 135 16.51 20.37 -18.65
CA THR A 135 16.44 21.56 -17.77
C THR A 135 17.46 21.53 -16.62
N LYS A 136 18.10 22.69 -16.34
CA LYS A 136 19.05 22.86 -15.22
C LYS A 136 18.43 22.52 -13.86
N SER A 137 17.15 22.81 -13.67
CA SER A 137 16.39 22.48 -12.46
C SER A 137 16.19 20.97 -12.30
N ALA A 138 15.87 20.25 -13.38
CA ALA A 138 15.74 18.80 -13.34
C ALA A 138 17.10 18.13 -13.09
N LYS A 139 18.17 18.59 -13.75
CA LYS A 139 19.56 18.16 -13.47
C LYS A 139 19.94 18.32 -12.00
N LYS A 140 19.63 19.48 -11.39
CA LYS A 140 19.85 19.74 -9.95
C LYS A 140 19.04 18.82 -9.05
N LYS A 141 17.77 18.59 -9.40
CA LYS A 141 16.90 17.69 -8.63
C LYS A 141 17.39 16.24 -8.71
N TYR A 142 17.89 15.81 -9.87
CA TYR A 142 18.42 14.47 -10.09
C TYR A 142 19.70 14.22 -9.29
N LEU A 143 20.69 15.11 -9.36
CA LEU A 143 21.92 14.97 -8.56
C LEU A 143 21.64 15.00 -7.06
N LYS A 144 20.73 15.88 -6.60
CA LYS A 144 20.27 15.88 -5.20
C LYS A 144 19.63 14.55 -4.82
N TYR A 145 18.77 13.99 -5.69
CA TYR A 145 18.15 12.69 -5.47
C TYR A 145 19.20 11.58 -5.32
N LEU A 146 20.19 11.54 -6.21
CA LEU A 146 21.27 10.54 -6.14
C LEU A 146 22.12 10.70 -4.88
N ALA A 147 22.47 11.93 -4.48
CA ALA A 147 23.25 12.17 -3.27
C ALA A 147 22.50 11.70 -2.01
N ILE A 148 21.19 11.97 -1.95
CA ILE A 148 20.32 11.47 -0.88
C ILE A 148 20.27 9.93 -0.90
N LYS A 149 20.12 9.32 -2.08
CA LYS A 149 20.09 7.85 -2.26
C LYS A 149 21.39 7.22 -1.76
N GLU A 150 22.54 7.81 -2.06
CA GLU A 150 23.85 7.36 -1.59
C GLU A 150 23.99 7.48 -0.08
N ASN A 151 23.67 8.64 0.50
CA ASN A 151 23.71 8.87 1.94
C ASN A 151 22.78 7.90 2.69
N ASN A 152 21.60 7.60 2.13
CA ASN A 152 20.67 6.62 2.68
C ASN A 152 21.27 5.20 2.64
N LYS A 153 22.02 4.86 1.59
CA LYS A 153 22.74 3.58 1.47
C LYS A 153 23.87 3.47 2.49
N LYS A 154 24.65 4.54 2.70
CA LYS A 154 25.71 4.61 3.74
C LYS A 154 25.10 4.46 5.14
N ALA A 155 24.08 5.25 5.46
CA ALA A 155 23.38 5.17 6.74
C ALA A 155 22.77 3.78 7.01
N ARG A 156 22.22 3.10 5.98
CA ARG A 156 21.73 1.72 6.12
C ARG A 156 22.86 0.72 6.41
N LYS A 157 24.03 0.85 5.77
CA LYS A 157 25.20 0.00 6.04
C LYS A 157 25.70 0.19 7.46
N GLU A 158 25.79 1.44 7.91
CA GLU A 158 26.21 1.79 9.27
C GLU A 158 25.24 1.25 10.32
N LYS A 159 23.93 1.47 10.14
CA LYS A 159 22.89 0.86 11.00
C LYS A 159 22.97 -0.67 11.05
N LYS A 160 23.31 -1.32 9.93
CA LYS A 160 23.50 -2.78 9.89
C LYS A 160 24.75 -3.21 10.67
N LYS A 161 25.86 -2.48 10.56
CA LYS A 161 27.08 -2.73 11.35
C LYS A 161 26.81 -2.58 12.84
N ILE A 162 26.20 -1.46 13.25
CA ILE A 162 25.80 -1.21 14.64
C ILE A 162 24.90 -2.33 15.15
N LYS A 163 23.88 -2.75 14.38
CA LYS A 163 23.00 -3.86 14.78
C LYS A 163 23.75 -5.20 14.89
N GLN A 164 24.69 -5.49 13.98
CA GLN A 164 25.51 -6.69 14.06
C GLN A 164 26.43 -6.68 15.28
N GLU A 165 26.98 -5.51 15.62
CA GLU A 165 27.86 -5.31 16.77
C GLU A 165 27.07 -5.40 18.08
N GLN A 166 25.88 -4.81 18.15
CA GLN A 166 24.94 -5.00 19.25
C GLN A 166 24.55 -6.47 19.46
N VAL A 167 24.20 -7.20 18.39
CA VAL A 167 23.89 -8.64 18.50
C VAL A 167 25.11 -9.43 18.96
N LYS A 168 26.33 -9.09 18.51
CA LYS A 168 27.56 -9.73 18.99
C LYS A 168 27.78 -9.47 20.48
N LEU A 169 27.59 -8.23 20.95
CA LEU A 169 27.72 -7.88 22.37
C LEU A 169 26.65 -8.59 23.22
N GLU A 170 25.39 -8.62 22.77
CA GLU A 170 24.30 -9.33 23.46
C GLU A 170 24.52 -10.86 23.54
N VAL A 171 25.18 -11.45 22.54
CA VAL A 171 25.56 -12.88 22.51
C VAL A 171 26.75 -13.17 23.42
N ILE A 172 27.62 -12.18 23.68
CA ILE A 172 28.74 -12.32 24.63
C ILE A 172 28.27 -12.13 26.07
N GLU A 173 27.33 -11.21 26.34
CA GLU A 173 26.79 -10.96 27.69
C GLU A 173 25.81 -12.04 28.18
N LYS A 174 25.12 -12.71 27.26
CA LYS A 174 24.28 -13.87 27.61
C LYS A 174 25.11 -15.13 27.42
N GLU A 175 25.56 -15.74 28.51
CA GLU A 175 26.01 -17.14 28.45
C GLU A 175 24.98 -17.95 27.66
N PRO A 176 25.41 -18.86 26.77
CA PRO A 176 24.50 -19.61 25.94
C PRO A 176 23.67 -20.50 26.86
N MET A 177 22.47 -20.05 27.22
CA MET A 177 21.43 -20.96 27.67
C MET A 177 21.18 -21.90 26.51
N GLU A 178 21.82 -23.08 26.55
CA GLU A 178 21.50 -24.20 25.68
C GLU A 178 20.02 -24.52 25.87
N HIS A 179 19.19 -23.97 24.98
CA HIS A 179 17.82 -24.42 24.88
C HIS A 179 17.86 -25.94 24.60
N PRO A 180 17.18 -26.76 25.41
CA PRO A 180 17.20 -28.20 25.21
C PRO A 180 16.67 -28.51 23.81
N LYS A 181 17.55 -29.03 22.94
CA LYS A 181 17.22 -29.47 21.57
C LYS A 181 16.12 -30.53 21.56
N ASN A 182 15.88 -31.17 22.71
CA ASN A 182 14.87 -32.18 22.94
C ASN A 182 13.70 -31.60 23.76
N THR A 183 13.01 -30.61 23.21
CA THR A 183 11.69 -30.22 23.70
C THR A 183 10.65 -31.04 22.92
N PHE A 184 9.61 -31.57 23.59
CA PHE A 184 8.51 -32.29 22.90
C PHE A 184 7.85 -31.41 21.82
N LEU A 185 7.92 -30.09 21.98
CA LEU A 185 7.49 -29.11 21.00
C LEU A 185 8.60 -28.91 19.95
N LEU A 186 8.37 -29.39 18.73
CA LEU A 186 9.23 -29.07 17.58
C LEU A 186 9.36 -27.55 17.43
N GLN A 187 10.59 -27.06 17.48
CA GLN A 187 10.86 -25.65 17.22
C GLN A 187 10.52 -25.35 15.75
N PHE A 188 9.50 -24.51 15.53
CA PHE A 188 9.12 -24.11 14.19
C PHE A 188 10.17 -23.15 13.63
N TRP A 189 10.97 -23.63 12.68
CA TRP A 189 11.96 -22.82 11.97
C TRP A 189 11.30 -22.02 10.84
N GLN A 190 11.87 -20.86 10.51
CA GLN A 190 11.42 -20.03 9.38
C GLN A 190 11.34 -20.83 8.06
N ARG A 191 12.29 -21.74 7.82
CA ARG A 191 12.29 -22.63 6.65
C ARG A 191 11.08 -23.55 6.60
N SER A 192 10.61 -24.02 7.75
CA SER A 192 9.40 -24.84 7.86
C SER A 192 8.16 -24.03 7.50
N MET A 193 8.13 -22.74 7.85
CA MET A 193 7.02 -21.85 7.45
C MET A 193 6.99 -21.60 5.94
N ASP A 194 8.15 -21.38 5.31
CA ASP A 194 8.20 -21.21 3.85
C ASP A 194 7.73 -22.46 3.11
N SER A 195 8.06 -23.66 3.61
CA SER A 195 7.52 -24.92 3.08
C SER A 195 5.99 -24.98 3.20
N LEU A 196 5.44 -24.63 4.37
CA LEU A 196 3.99 -24.56 4.58
C LEU A 196 3.31 -23.56 3.64
N TYR A 197 3.91 -22.38 3.47
CA TYR A 197 3.43 -21.32 2.59
C TYR A 197 3.44 -21.75 1.12
N ASN A 198 4.50 -22.40 0.67
CA ASN A 198 4.56 -22.95 -0.69
C ASN A 198 3.52 -24.07 -0.89
N TRP A 199 3.30 -24.93 0.11
CA TRP A 199 2.24 -25.93 0.07
C TRP A 199 0.84 -25.32 -0.07
N ARG A 200 0.55 -24.25 0.68
CA ARG A 200 -0.73 -23.52 0.57
C ARG A 200 -0.90 -22.91 -0.82
N ALA A 201 0.13 -22.30 -1.38
CA ALA A 201 0.08 -21.77 -2.74
C ALA A 201 -0.07 -22.89 -3.79
N ALA A 202 0.58 -24.04 -3.63
CA ALA A 202 0.43 -25.18 -4.53
C ALA A 202 -0.99 -25.76 -4.50
N GLN A 203 -1.60 -25.82 -3.31
CA GLN A 203 -3.01 -26.19 -3.18
C GLN A 203 -3.93 -25.18 -3.85
N ALA A 204 -3.65 -23.88 -3.69
CA ALA A 204 -4.44 -22.83 -4.31
C ALA A 204 -4.30 -22.84 -5.84
N LEU A 205 -3.14 -23.17 -6.40
CA LEU A 205 -2.95 -23.34 -7.84
C LEU A 205 -3.88 -24.40 -8.46
N LEU A 206 -4.23 -25.44 -7.70
CA LEU A 206 -5.08 -26.54 -8.17
C LEU A 206 -6.57 -26.32 -7.87
N PHE A 207 -6.90 -25.77 -6.70
CA PHE A 207 -8.26 -25.74 -6.16
C PHE A 207 -8.73 -24.36 -5.69
N GLY A 208 -7.83 -23.37 -5.69
CA GLY A 208 -8.11 -22.03 -5.20
C GLY A 208 -9.04 -21.25 -6.12
N GLN A 209 -9.80 -20.34 -5.53
CA GLN A 209 -10.60 -19.37 -6.29
C GLN A 209 -9.65 -18.49 -7.12
N PRO A 210 -9.90 -18.29 -8.43
CA PRO A 210 -9.08 -17.41 -9.26
C PRO A 210 -9.23 -15.94 -8.85
N LEU A 211 -8.10 -15.23 -8.78
CA LEU A 211 -8.02 -13.78 -8.66
C LEU A 211 -7.11 -13.25 -9.76
N VAL A 212 -7.64 -12.33 -10.58
CA VAL A 212 -6.94 -11.84 -11.77
C VAL A 212 -6.35 -10.47 -11.51
N PHE A 213 -5.08 -10.31 -11.88
CA PHE A 213 -4.39 -9.04 -12.03
C PHE A 213 -4.24 -8.73 -13.52
N ASP A 214 -4.87 -7.65 -13.97
CA ASP A 214 -4.89 -7.22 -15.37
C ASP A 214 -3.69 -6.29 -15.66
N MET A 215 -2.76 -6.72 -16.50
CA MET A 215 -1.52 -6.00 -16.84
C MET A 215 -1.66 -5.15 -18.13
N SER A 216 -2.88 -4.81 -18.56
CA SER A 216 -3.10 -4.01 -19.78
C SER A 216 -2.75 -2.52 -19.66
N TYR A 217 -2.27 -2.08 -18.49
CA TYR A 217 -2.07 -0.67 -18.16
C TYR A 217 -0.66 -0.13 -18.42
N GLU A 218 0.18 -0.90 -19.11
CA GLU A 218 1.59 -0.58 -19.35
C GLU A 218 1.80 0.84 -19.92
N HIS A 219 0.99 1.22 -20.90
CA HIS A 219 1.13 2.49 -21.61
C HIS A 219 0.63 3.72 -20.81
N TYR A 220 -0.08 3.51 -19.70
CA TYR A 220 -0.65 4.59 -18.88
C TYR A 220 0.23 5.02 -17.72
N MET A 221 1.34 4.31 -17.48
CA MET A 221 2.21 4.51 -16.33
C MET A 221 3.61 4.96 -16.74
N SER A 222 4.20 5.85 -15.94
CA SER A 222 5.62 6.13 -16.03
C SER A 222 6.45 4.92 -15.55
N ARG A 223 7.74 4.87 -15.92
CA ARG A 223 8.67 3.81 -15.45
C ARG A 223 8.64 3.64 -13.93
N GLN A 224 8.61 4.75 -13.18
CA GLN A 224 8.58 4.69 -11.71
C GLN A 224 7.25 4.15 -11.16
N GLU A 225 6.13 4.46 -11.80
CA GLU A 225 4.82 3.93 -11.43
C GLU A 225 4.71 2.43 -11.74
N LEU A 226 5.30 1.99 -12.85
CA LEU A 226 5.39 0.59 -13.20
C LEU A 226 6.26 -0.19 -12.19
N GLU A 227 7.43 0.33 -11.81
CA GLU A 227 8.27 -0.26 -10.75
C GLU A 227 7.50 -0.38 -9.42
N ASN A 228 6.71 0.63 -9.06
CA ASN A 228 5.87 0.60 -7.86
C ASN A 228 4.72 -0.42 -7.99
N THR A 229 4.16 -0.57 -9.18
CA THR A 229 3.10 -1.56 -9.47
C THR A 229 3.63 -2.97 -9.27
N VAL A 230 4.80 -3.27 -9.85
CA VAL A 230 5.50 -4.56 -9.67
C VAL A 230 5.84 -4.81 -8.19
N PHE A 231 6.26 -3.77 -7.46
CA PHE A 231 6.49 -3.88 -6.02
C PHE A 231 5.20 -4.27 -5.27
N GLN A 232 4.06 -3.64 -5.57
CA GLN A 232 2.79 -3.99 -4.92
C GLN A 232 2.30 -5.38 -5.31
N LEU A 233 2.48 -5.82 -6.56
CA LEU A 233 2.17 -7.18 -7.00
C LEU A 233 2.98 -8.23 -6.23
N GLN A 234 4.25 -7.94 -5.95
CA GLN A 234 5.07 -8.78 -5.11
C GLN A 234 4.53 -8.89 -3.68
N GLU A 235 4.09 -7.78 -3.10
CA GLU A 235 3.45 -7.79 -1.80
C GLU A 235 2.13 -8.58 -1.84
N CYS A 236 1.34 -8.47 -2.92
CA CYS A 236 0.11 -9.24 -3.11
C CYS A 236 0.37 -10.75 -3.07
N GLU A 237 1.36 -11.23 -3.82
CA GLU A 237 1.79 -12.64 -3.79
C GLU A 237 2.22 -13.06 -2.38
N GLY A 238 3.03 -12.24 -1.72
CA GLY A 238 3.50 -12.50 -0.37
C GLY A 238 2.38 -12.60 0.68
N TRP A 239 1.36 -11.74 0.58
CA TRP A 239 0.16 -11.82 1.43
C TRP A 239 -0.70 -13.03 1.10
N ASN A 240 -0.90 -13.32 -0.20
CA ASN A 240 -1.66 -14.47 -0.65
C ASN A 240 -1.07 -15.78 -0.09
N ARG A 241 0.25 -15.96 -0.21
CA ARG A 241 0.95 -17.17 0.23
C ARG A 241 0.87 -17.42 1.73
N LYS A 242 0.76 -16.34 2.52
CA LYS A 242 0.63 -16.41 3.99
C LYS A 242 -0.80 -16.67 4.46
N SER A 243 -1.80 -16.42 3.63
CA SER A 243 -3.20 -16.63 3.99
C SER A 243 -3.51 -18.12 4.23
N ASN A 244 -4.61 -18.40 4.94
CA ASN A 244 -5.02 -19.78 5.22
C ASN A 244 -5.73 -20.41 4.02
N ASP A 245 -6.49 -19.62 3.26
CA ASP A 245 -7.15 -20.00 2.01
C ASP A 245 -6.71 -19.04 0.88
N PRO A 246 -5.55 -19.28 0.24
CA PRO A 246 -5.05 -18.40 -0.81
C PRO A 246 -5.91 -18.42 -2.08
N PHE A 247 -5.83 -17.35 -2.86
CA PHE A 247 -6.33 -17.34 -4.23
C PHE A 247 -5.33 -18.01 -5.17
N HIS A 248 -5.86 -18.52 -6.29
CA HIS A 248 -5.03 -18.78 -7.47
C HIS A 248 -4.82 -17.47 -8.20
N LEU A 249 -3.60 -16.93 -8.16
CA LEU A 249 -3.27 -15.67 -8.84
C LEU A 249 -3.05 -15.87 -10.34
N TYR A 250 -3.76 -15.06 -11.13
CA TYR A 250 -3.58 -14.96 -12.58
C TYR A 250 -3.03 -13.60 -12.95
N PHE A 251 -1.90 -13.58 -13.65
CA PHE A 251 -1.37 -12.37 -14.29
C PHE A 251 -1.73 -12.45 -15.77
N CYS A 252 -2.79 -11.73 -16.16
CA CYS A 252 -3.31 -11.70 -17.52
C CYS A 252 -2.80 -10.48 -18.28
N ASN A 253 -2.85 -10.52 -19.61
CA ASN A 253 -2.32 -9.47 -20.49
C ASN A 253 -0.82 -9.18 -20.25
N LEU A 254 -0.06 -10.14 -19.73
CA LEU A 254 1.36 -9.98 -19.46
C LEU A 254 2.16 -10.32 -20.72
N LYS A 255 2.48 -9.31 -21.53
CA LYS A 255 3.31 -9.47 -22.73
C LYS A 255 4.70 -10.02 -22.38
N LEU A 256 5.12 -11.08 -23.06
CA LEU A 256 6.48 -11.61 -22.95
C LEU A 256 7.47 -10.54 -23.41
N GLU A 257 8.55 -10.40 -22.65
CA GLU A 257 9.58 -9.36 -22.83
C GLU A 257 9.07 -7.89 -22.83
N GLY A 258 7.82 -7.67 -22.40
CA GLY A 258 7.27 -6.35 -22.08
C GLY A 258 7.88 -5.76 -20.81
N THR A 259 7.53 -4.50 -20.49
CA THR A 259 8.15 -3.79 -19.35
C THR A 259 7.75 -4.40 -18.00
N TYR A 260 6.50 -4.82 -17.83
CA TYR A 260 6.06 -5.57 -16.64
C TYR A 260 6.88 -6.85 -16.46
N HIS A 261 7.03 -7.65 -17.52
CA HIS A 261 7.73 -8.93 -17.46
C HIS A 261 9.21 -8.74 -17.08
N LYS A 262 9.88 -7.74 -17.68
CA LYS A 262 11.28 -7.40 -17.36
C LYS A 262 11.44 -6.96 -15.91
N GLU A 263 10.56 -6.09 -15.42
CA GLU A 263 10.62 -5.62 -14.03
C GLU A 263 10.26 -6.73 -13.02
N LEU A 264 9.29 -7.60 -13.35
CA LEU A 264 8.96 -8.78 -12.54
C LEU A 264 10.15 -9.75 -12.44
N LYS A 265 10.76 -10.13 -13.58
CA LYS A 265 11.97 -10.97 -13.62
C LYS A 265 13.11 -10.34 -12.79
N LYS A 266 13.35 -9.04 -12.95
CA LYS A 266 14.38 -8.30 -12.18
C LYS A 266 14.10 -8.31 -10.68
N ARG A 267 12.84 -8.19 -10.27
CA ARG A 267 12.44 -8.11 -8.86
C ARG A 267 12.49 -9.47 -8.16
N TYR A 268 11.95 -10.51 -8.80
CA TYR A 268 11.92 -11.87 -8.27
C TYR A 268 13.23 -12.64 -8.49
N ARG A 269 14.05 -12.24 -9.47
CA ARG A 269 15.27 -12.96 -9.87
C ARG A 269 14.95 -14.43 -10.16
N GLU A 270 15.79 -15.35 -9.70
CA GLU A 270 15.61 -16.81 -9.80
C GLU A 270 14.30 -17.33 -9.18
N ALA A 271 13.64 -16.54 -8.32
CA ALA A 271 12.37 -16.96 -7.74
C ALA A 271 11.21 -16.86 -8.72
N TRP A 272 11.33 -16.11 -9.82
CA TRP A 272 10.28 -15.91 -10.82
C TRP A 272 9.76 -17.24 -11.36
N ASP A 273 10.67 -18.13 -11.76
CA ASP A 273 10.33 -19.45 -12.32
C ASP A 273 9.76 -20.43 -11.28
N ARG A 274 9.88 -20.09 -9.99
CA ARG A 274 9.35 -20.89 -8.86
C ARG A 274 8.03 -20.37 -8.33
N LEU A 275 7.51 -19.27 -8.87
CA LEU A 275 6.24 -18.71 -8.41
C LEU A 275 5.08 -19.62 -8.81
N LEU A 276 4.20 -19.88 -7.85
CA LEU A 276 2.98 -20.67 -8.05
C LEU A 276 1.83 -19.74 -8.48
N ILE A 277 2.06 -19.03 -9.59
CA ILE A 277 1.12 -18.11 -10.22
C ILE A 277 0.95 -18.49 -11.69
N THR A 278 -0.21 -18.18 -12.28
CA THR A 278 -0.42 -18.39 -13.72
C THR A 278 -0.22 -17.07 -14.45
N ALA A 279 0.95 -16.91 -15.08
CA ALA A 279 1.27 -15.76 -15.91
C ALA A 279 0.99 -16.08 -17.39
N THR A 280 0.25 -15.22 -18.09
CA THR A 280 -0.15 -15.44 -19.48
C THR A 280 -0.37 -14.13 -20.24
N GLU A 281 -0.09 -14.16 -21.55
CA GLU A 281 -0.40 -13.07 -22.47
C GLU A 281 -1.90 -12.94 -22.76
N LYS A 282 -2.67 -14.00 -22.53
CA LYS A 282 -4.10 -14.07 -22.83
C LYS A 282 -4.91 -13.08 -21.99
N THR A 283 -6.03 -12.64 -22.55
CA THR A 283 -6.98 -11.80 -21.83
C THR A 283 -7.78 -12.63 -20.81
N HIS A 284 -8.28 -11.99 -19.76
CA HIS A 284 -9.12 -12.65 -18.76
C HIS A 284 -10.45 -13.18 -19.34
N VAL A 285 -10.93 -12.57 -20.43
CA VAL A 285 -12.15 -12.98 -21.14
C VAL A 285 -11.95 -14.27 -21.95
N GLU A 286 -10.72 -14.55 -22.40
CA GLU A 286 -10.39 -15.79 -23.11
C GLU A 286 -10.23 -16.98 -22.16
N LEU A 287 -9.79 -16.73 -20.93
CA LEU A 287 -9.52 -17.78 -19.94
C LEU A 287 -10.76 -18.21 -19.16
N PHE A 288 -11.70 -17.29 -18.94
CA PHE A 288 -12.85 -17.50 -18.07
C PHE A 288 -14.16 -17.06 -18.71
N SER A 289 -15.26 -17.72 -18.31
CA SER A 289 -16.61 -17.33 -18.73
C SER A 289 -16.95 -15.92 -18.25
N ARG A 290 -17.43 -15.06 -19.16
CA ARG A 290 -17.75 -13.65 -18.88
C ARG A 290 -18.68 -13.47 -17.69
N ASP A 291 -19.68 -14.33 -17.54
CA ASP A 291 -20.68 -14.25 -16.47
C ASP A 291 -20.10 -14.43 -15.05
N LYS A 292 -18.89 -15.02 -14.95
CA LYS A 292 -18.17 -15.18 -13.69
C LYS A 292 -17.25 -14.01 -13.36
N LEU A 293 -16.89 -13.20 -14.36
CA LEU A 293 -15.91 -12.14 -14.21
C LEU A 293 -16.56 -10.88 -13.61
N VAL A 294 -15.93 -10.36 -12.56
CA VAL A 294 -16.30 -9.08 -11.95
C VAL A 294 -15.07 -8.18 -11.89
N TYR A 295 -15.13 -7.05 -12.58
CA TYR A 295 -14.05 -6.07 -12.57
C TYR A 295 -14.18 -5.13 -11.36
N LEU A 296 -13.20 -5.15 -10.48
CA LEU A 296 -13.16 -4.28 -9.30
C LEU A 296 -12.59 -2.92 -9.68
N THR A 297 -13.40 -1.88 -9.52
CA THR A 297 -13.02 -0.49 -9.78
C THR A 297 -13.76 0.45 -8.85
N ALA A 298 -13.06 1.44 -8.29
CA ALA A 298 -13.64 2.41 -7.36
C ALA A 298 -14.73 3.27 -8.01
N ASP A 299 -14.69 3.43 -9.34
CA ASP A 299 -15.62 4.25 -10.11
C ASP A 299 -16.92 3.51 -10.47
N SER A 300 -17.05 2.22 -10.13
CA SER A 300 -18.24 1.44 -10.43
C SER A 300 -19.47 1.95 -9.67
N PRO A 301 -20.65 2.06 -10.30
CA PRO A 301 -21.88 2.38 -9.59
C PRO A 301 -22.29 1.26 -8.62
N ASN A 302 -22.01 0.01 -8.98
CA ASN A 302 -22.39 -1.18 -8.23
C ASN A 302 -21.47 -1.42 -7.04
N VAL A 303 -22.06 -1.73 -5.89
CA VAL A 303 -21.35 -1.96 -4.62
C VAL A 303 -21.23 -3.45 -4.37
N LEU A 304 -20.01 -3.92 -4.12
CA LEU A 304 -19.74 -5.29 -3.70
C LEU A 304 -20.22 -5.49 -2.25
N ARG A 305 -21.48 -5.87 -2.06
CA ARG A 305 -22.07 -6.04 -0.71
C ARG A 305 -21.72 -7.39 -0.09
N THR A 306 -21.64 -8.43 -0.91
CA THR A 306 -21.37 -9.80 -0.48
C THR A 306 -20.27 -10.38 -1.34
N PHE A 307 -19.28 -11.00 -0.71
CA PHE A 307 -18.25 -11.73 -1.44
C PHE A 307 -18.83 -13.05 -1.97
N ASP A 308 -18.63 -13.32 -3.26
CA ASP A 308 -19.10 -14.51 -3.95
C ASP A 308 -17.89 -15.39 -4.30
N HIS A 309 -17.91 -16.64 -3.83
CA HIS A 309 -16.84 -17.61 -4.06
C HIS A 309 -16.87 -18.23 -5.45
N ASP A 310 -17.99 -18.11 -6.18
CA ASP A 310 -18.13 -18.64 -7.54
C ASP A 310 -17.71 -17.62 -8.63
N LYS A 311 -17.53 -16.35 -8.23
CA LYS A 311 -17.08 -15.27 -9.11
C LYS A 311 -15.55 -15.17 -9.14
N ILE A 312 -15.05 -14.56 -10.21
CA ILE A 312 -13.64 -14.30 -10.45
C ILE A 312 -13.47 -12.79 -10.48
N TYR A 313 -12.77 -12.28 -9.47
CA TYR A 313 -12.52 -10.85 -9.33
C TYR A 313 -11.30 -10.45 -10.16
N ILE A 314 -11.40 -9.31 -10.85
CA ILE A 314 -10.32 -8.72 -11.63
C ILE A 314 -9.90 -7.41 -10.98
N VAL A 315 -8.60 -7.23 -10.76
CA VAL A 315 -7.98 -6.01 -10.25
C VAL A 315 -7.04 -5.45 -11.32
N GLY A 316 -7.21 -4.19 -11.68
CA GLY A 316 -6.33 -3.51 -12.63
C GLY A 316 -4.95 -3.28 -12.03
N SER A 317 -3.90 -3.79 -12.65
CA SER A 317 -2.52 -3.72 -12.14
C SER A 317 -1.88 -2.40 -12.50
N MET A 318 -2.28 -1.33 -11.83
CA MET A 318 -1.79 0.02 -12.09
C MET A 318 -1.61 0.81 -10.80
N VAL A 319 -0.60 1.69 -10.77
CA VAL A 319 -0.35 2.62 -9.68
C VAL A 319 -0.25 4.02 -10.25
N ASP A 320 -1.26 4.83 -9.99
CA ASP A 320 -1.32 6.21 -10.47
C ASP A 320 -0.94 7.19 -9.37
N LYS A 321 0.06 8.04 -9.60
CA LYS A 321 0.31 9.20 -8.71
C LYS A 321 -0.72 10.32 -8.93
N SER A 322 -1.19 10.46 -10.17
CA SER A 322 -2.31 11.34 -10.55
C SER A 322 -3.50 10.48 -10.97
N ILE A 323 -4.60 10.55 -10.22
CA ILE A 323 -5.77 9.67 -10.39
C ILE A 323 -6.33 9.78 -11.82
N GLN A 324 -6.18 8.72 -12.62
CA GLN A 324 -6.85 8.59 -13.92
C GLN A 324 -8.25 8.02 -13.71
N ARG A 325 -9.23 8.90 -13.47
CA ARG A 325 -10.62 8.49 -13.20
C ARG A 325 -11.22 7.75 -14.39
N GLY A 326 -11.90 6.63 -14.12
CA GLY A 326 -12.71 5.91 -15.08
C GLY A 326 -11.97 4.99 -16.05
N LEU A 327 -10.63 4.89 -16.00
CA LEU A 327 -9.86 4.09 -16.95
C LEU A 327 -10.22 2.59 -16.90
N SER A 328 -10.19 2.01 -15.71
CA SER A 328 -10.55 0.60 -15.50
C SER A 328 -12.04 0.32 -15.72
N LEU A 329 -12.91 1.26 -15.34
CA LEU A 329 -14.34 1.17 -15.60
C LEU A 329 -14.65 1.17 -17.10
N ALA A 330 -14.01 2.06 -17.87
CA ALA A 330 -14.19 2.14 -19.32
C ALA A 330 -13.72 0.84 -20.00
N ASN A 331 -12.58 0.29 -19.57
CA ASN A 331 -12.08 -0.99 -20.11
C ASN A 331 -13.05 -2.14 -19.82
N ALA A 332 -13.55 -2.25 -18.58
CA ALA A 332 -14.51 -3.27 -18.19
C ALA A 332 -15.83 -3.15 -18.96
N LYS A 333 -16.36 -1.93 -19.14
CA LYS A 333 -17.57 -1.67 -19.93
C LYS A 333 -17.40 -2.03 -21.41
N ARG A 334 -16.25 -1.72 -22.01
CA ARG A 334 -15.92 -2.10 -23.40
C ARG A 334 -15.92 -3.62 -23.57
N LEU A 335 -15.46 -4.36 -22.56
CA LEU A 335 -15.47 -5.82 -22.54
C LEU A 335 -16.81 -6.43 -22.08
N LYS A 336 -17.81 -5.60 -21.76
CA LYS A 336 -19.13 -5.99 -21.25
C LYS A 336 -19.04 -6.90 -20.02
N LEU A 337 -18.19 -6.53 -19.07
CA LEU A 337 -18.02 -7.23 -17.80
C LEU A 337 -18.82 -6.56 -16.69
N ALA A 338 -19.32 -7.35 -15.74
CA ALA A 338 -19.88 -6.82 -14.51
C ALA A 338 -18.79 -6.04 -13.74
N THR A 339 -19.16 -4.92 -13.14
CA THR A 339 -18.23 -4.09 -12.36
C THR A 339 -18.70 -3.93 -10.92
N ALA A 340 -17.77 -3.77 -9.98
CA ALA A 340 -18.09 -3.50 -8.59
C ALA A 340 -17.06 -2.59 -7.93
N ARG A 341 -17.49 -1.74 -6.99
CA ARG A 341 -16.61 -1.03 -6.06
C ARG A 341 -16.70 -1.66 -4.68
N LEU A 342 -15.63 -1.50 -3.89
CA LEU A 342 -15.64 -1.89 -2.48
C LEU A 342 -16.61 -0.98 -1.69
N PRO A 343 -17.27 -1.49 -0.64
CA PRO A 343 -18.27 -0.74 0.12
C PRO A 343 -17.62 0.22 1.13
N LEU A 344 -16.76 1.12 0.64
CA LEU A 344 -16.02 2.05 1.49
C LEU A 344 -16.95 3.10 2.12
N ASP A 345 -17.93 3.58 1.37
CA ASP A 345 -18.84 4.66 1.81
C ASP A 345 -19.90 4.17 2.78
N GLU A 346 -20.22 2.88 2.70
CA GLU A 346 -21.22 2.21 3.52
C GLU A 346 -20.67 1.86 4.91
N HIS A 347 -19.34 1.70 5.04
CA HIS A 347 -18.71 1.26 6.28
C HIS A 347 -17.76 2.27 6.91
N LEU A 348 -17.22 3.26 6.17
CA LEU A 348 -16.23 4.21 6.67
C LEU A 348 -16.72 5.66 6.54
N HIS A 349 -16.52 6.45 7.59
CA HIS A 349 -16.65 7.90 7.50
C HIS A 349 -15.45 8.47 6.75
N TRP A 350 -15.59 8.59 5.44
CA TRP A 350 -14.51 9.06 4.57
C TRP A 350 -14.28 10.56 4.75
N GLU A 351 -13.08 10.95 5.19
CA GLU A 351 -12.74 12.35 5.42
C GLU A 351 -11.94 12.95 4.27
N SER A 352 -10.89 12.24 3.86
CA SER A 352 -9.87 12.83 3.00
C SER A 352 -9.14 11.81 2.14
N GLY A 353 -8.67 12.28 0.99
CA GLY A 353 -7.92 11.48 0.04
C GLY A 353 -8.78 10.63 -0.89
N ALA A 354 -8.11 9.99 -1.84
CA ALA A 354 -8.74 9.20 -2.89
C ALA A 354 -9.20 7.83 -2.39
N LYS A 355 -10.37 7.40 -2.86
CA LYS A 355 -10.96 6.07 -2.62
C LYS A 355 -10.28 4.96 -3.43
N ASN A 356 -9.31 5.30 -4.27
CA ASN A 356 -8.43 4.32 -4.92
C ASN A 356 -7.46 3.76 -3.88
N LEU A 357 -7.55 2.45 -3.66
CA LEU A 357 -6.66 1.68 -2.79
C LEU A 357 -5.53 1.06 -3.61
N THR A 358 -4.41 0.74 -2.95
CA THR A 358 -3.28 0.07 -3.59
C THR A 358 -3.58 -1.42 -3.81
N LEU A 359 -2.83 -2.08 -4.71
CA LEU A 359 -3.07 -3.49 -5.04
C LEU A 359 -2.95 -4.38 -3.80
N ASP A 360 -1.95 -4.13 -2.95
CA ASP A 360 -1.75 -4.86 -1.69
C ASP A 360 -2.89 -4.66 -0.69
N GLN A 361 -3.48 -3.45 -0.64
CA GLN A 361 -4.64 -3.18 0.21
C GLN A 361 -5.86 -3.94 -0.29
N VAL A 362 -6.14 -3.88 -1.59
CA VAL A 362 -7.25 -4.64 -2.20
C VAL A 362 -7.05 -6.13 -1.97
N MET A 363 -5.85 -6.67 -2.18
CA MET A 363 -5.53 -8.08 -1.93
C MET A 363 -5.86 -8.50 -0.49
N ARG A 364 -5.43 -7.71 0.50
CA ARG A 364 -5.68 -8.00 1.93
C ARG A 364 -7.16 -7.93 2.27
N ILE A 365 -7.88 -6.94 1.73
CA ILE A 365 -9.34 -6.83 1.88
C ILE A 365 -10.02 -8.07 1.30
N LEU A 366 -9.65 -8.49 0.08
CA LEU A 366 -10.24 -9.65 -0.59
C LEU A 366 -9.94 -10.96 0.13
N LEU A 367 -8.72 -11.15 0.66
CA LEU A 367 -8.38 -12.32 1.47
C LEU A 367 -9.23 -12.37 2.74
N THR A 368 -9.35 -11.25 3.45
CA THR A 368 -10.08 -11.22 4.71
C THR A 368 -11.57 -11.37 4.52
N ILE A 369 -12.17 -10.72 3.52
CA ILE A 369 -13.60 -10.91 3.24
C ILE A 369 -13.91 -12.32 2.74
N LYS A 370 -12.97 -12.96 2.01
CA LYS A 370 -13.10 -14.37 1.61
C LYS A 370 -13.15 -15.30 2.83
N ASP A 371 -12.39 -15.01 3.87
CA ASP A 371 -12.30 -15.84 5.08
C ASP A 371 -13.42 -15.54 6.10
N SER A 372 -13.68 -14.27 6.40
CA SER A 372 -14.58 -13.85 7.48
C SER A 372 -15.97 -13.43 7.02
N ASN A 373 -16.13 -13.06 5.74
CA ASN A 373 -17.31 -12.39 5.19
C ASN A 373 -17.77 -11.17 6.02
N ASN A 374 -16.84 -10.53 6.77
CA ASN A 374 -17.07 -9.33 7.54
C ASN A 374 -16.30 -8.14 6.95
N TRP A 375 -17.02 -7.12 6.48
CA TRP A 375 -16.44 -5.91 5.93
C TRP A 375 -15.72 -5.05 6.95
N GLU A 376 -16.12 -5.06 8.23
CA GLU A 376 -15.42 -4.28 9.25
C GLU A 376 -13.99 -4.81 9.44
N ASP A 377 -13.84 -6.13 9.52
CA ASP A 377 -12.53 -6.78 9.63
C ASP A 377 -11.68 -6.54 8.38
N ALA A 378 -12.28 -6.66 7.19
CA ALA A 378 -11.56 -6.48 5.94
C ALA A 378 -11.13 -5.03 5.72
N LEU A 379 -11.97 -4.05 6.05
CA LEU A 379 -11.69 -2.63 5.83
C LEU A 379 -10.73 -2.04 6.86
N ASN A 380 -10.34 -2.78 7.91
CA ASN A 380 -9.24 -2.39 8.80
C ASN A 380 -7.90 -2.21 8.07
N PHE A 381 -7.75 -2.76 6.86
CA PHE A 381 -6.56 -2.57 6.03
C PHE A 381 -6.55 -1.25 5.25
N VAL A 382 -7.64 -0.48 5.30
CA VAL A 382 -7.67 0.88 4.79
C VAL A 382 -6.84 1.79 5.72
N PRO A 383 -5.95 2.66 5.19
CA PRO A 383 -5.16 3.53 6.04
C PRO A 383 -6.03 4.50 6.87
N LYS A 384 -5.86 4.45 8.20
CA LYS A 384 -6.62 5.29 9.16
C LYS A 384 -6.60 6.78 8.86
N ARG A 385 -5.54 7.29 8.22
CA ARG A 385 -5.45 8.70 7.80
C ARG A 385 -6.50 9.14 6.75
N LYS A 386 -7.23 8.19 6.14
CA LYS A 386 -8.24 8.47 5.11
C LYS A 386 -9.68 8.58 5.67
N HIS A 387 -9.92 8.12 6.90
CA HIS A 387 -11.26 8.02 7.46
C HIS A 387 -11.29 8.27 8.98
N ASP A 388 -12.39 8.83 9.50
CA ASP A 388 -12.59 9.11 10.93
C ASP A 388 -13.00 7.86 11.75
N GLY A 389 -13.25 6.75 11.06
CA GLY A 389 -13.63 5.47 11.67
C GLY A 389 -14.81 4.81 10.99
N PHE A 390 -15.29 3.72 11.60
CA PHE A 390 -16.39 2.94 11.09
C PHE A 390 -17.74 3.60 11.35
N ILE A 391 -18.67 3.44 10.41
CA ILE A 391 -20.06 3.84 10.58
C ILE A 391 -20.71 2.88 11.57
N LYS A 392 -21.17 3.40 12.71
CA LYS A 392 -21.89 2.59 13.71
C LYS A 392 -23.18 2.10 13.07
N SER A 393 -23.33 0.79 12.88
CA SER A 393 -24.60 0.21 12.49
C SER A 393 -25.64 0.54 13.57
N LYS A 394 -26.75 1.19 13.19
CA LYS A 394 -27.92 1.28 14.05
C LYS A 394 -28.47 -0.15 14.19
N THR A 395 -28.08 -0.86 15.24
CA THR A 395 -28.70 -2.13 15.59
C THR A 395 -30.19 -1.89 15.78
N GLN A 396 -31.03 -2.59 15.01
CA GLN A 396 -32.48 -2.61 15.18
C GLN A 396 -32.82 -3.31 16.51
N HIS A 397 -32.71 -2.57 17.61
CA HIS A 397 -33.39 -2.81 18.87
C HIS A 397 -33.48 -1.47 19.60
N GLU A 398 -34.32 -0.57 19.09
CA GLU A 398 -34.96 0.40 19.97
C GLU A 398 -35.82 -0.41 20.95
N LYS A 399 -35.26 -0.70 22.12
CA LYS A 399 -36.09 -1.02 23.29
C LYS A 399 -36.89 0.25 23.56
N GLU A 400 -38.21 0.17 23.38
CA GLU A 400 -39.12 1.21 23.81
C GLU A 400 -38.76 1.64 25.25
N PRO A 401 -38.69 2.94 25.55
CA PRO A 401 -38.43 3.38 26.90
C PRO A 401 -39.63 2.99 27.77
N ILE A 402 -39.39 2.10 28.73
CA ILE A 402 -40.32 1.75 29.80
C ILE A 402 -40.69 3.03 30.55
N PHE A 403 -41.91 3.53 30.31
CA PHE A 403 -42.49 4.62 31.09
C PHE A 403 -42.67 4.13 32.53
N LYS A 404 -41.88 4.68 33.46
CA LYS A 404 -42.10 4.52 34.90
C LYS A 404 -43.37 5.30 35.28
N SER A 405 -44.46 4.59 35.54
CA SER A 405 -45.67 5.19 36.13
C SER A 405 -45.41 5.55 37.59
N GLN A 406 -45.48 6.84 37.93
CA GLN A 406 -45.70 7.28 39.31
C GLN A 406 -47.21 7.36 39.60
N PRO A 407 -47.66 7.03 40.83
CA PRO A 407 -49.07 7.10 41.17
C PRO A 407 -49.44 8.51 41.62
N ILE A 408 -50.48 9.11 41.03
CA ILE A 408 -51.13 10.30 41.58
C ILE A 408 -52.63 10.04 41.63
N GLY A 409 -53.19 10.24 42.83
CA GLY A 409 -54.58 9.95 43.16
C GLY A 409 -55.60 10.95 42.62
N ARG A 410 -56.83 10.43 42.47
CA ARG A 410 -58.16 11.07 42.49
C ARG A 410 -58.21 12.60 42.60
N ASN A 411 -58.75 13.29 41.59
CA ASN A 411 -60.19 13.62 41.46
C ASN A 411 -60.43 14.69 40.36
N GLN A 412 -61.66 14.71 39.85
CA GLN A 412 -62.36 15.73 39.04
C GLN A 412 -62.44 15.51 37.50
N LYS A 413 -63.69 15.42 37.02
CA LYS A 413 -64.18 15.59 35.63
C LYS A 413 -64.77 17.02 35.50
N PRO A 414 -65.30 17.44 34.33
CA PRO A 414 -64.67 17.57 33.01
C PRO A 414 -64.93 18.96 32.38
N THR A 415 -64.16 19.40 31.40
CA THR A 415 -64.66 20.41 30.43
C THR A 415 -64.00 20.24 29.06
N ALA A 416 -64.83 20.41 28.04
CA ALA A 416 -64.57 20.17 26.63
C ALA A 416 -63.81 21.31 25.97
N ILE A 417 -62.92 21.00 25.01
CA ILE A 417 -62.62 21.82 23.82
C ILE A 417 -62.14 20.91 22.68
N GLN A 418 -62.95 20.93 21.62
CA GLN A 418 -62.73 20.84 20.17
C GLN A 418 -61.53 20.04 19.59
N LYS A 419 -61.89 19.09 18.72
CA LYS A 419 -61.02 18.28 17.85
C LYS A 419 -60.57 19.06 16.61
N PRO A 420 -59.33 18.85 16.14
CA PRO A 420 -59.04 18.89 14.72
C PRO A 420 -58.81 17.48 14.14
N THR A 421 -59.45 17.30 12.99
CA THR A 421 -59.21 16.37 11.88
C THR A 421 -57.85 15.64 11.83
N PHE A 422 -57.89 14.31 11.71
CA PHE A 422 -56.80 13.56 11.09
C PHE A 422 -57.35 12.68 9.95
N ILE A 423 -56.90 13.00 8.74
CA ILE A 423 -57.18 12.30 7.50
C ILE A 423 -56.55 10.90 7.57
N LYS A 424 -57.37 9.85 7.49
CA LYS A 424 -56.89 8.48 7.22
C LYS A 424 -56.31 8.43 5.80
N LYS A 425 -54.99 8.61 5.66
CA LYS A 425 -54.28 8.10 4.47
C LYS A 425 -54.02 6.61 4.67
N ARG A 426 -54.73 5.83 3.85
CA ARG A 426 -54.52 4.42 3.55
C ARG A 426 -53.03 4.16 3.31
N LEU A 427 -52.40 3.41 4.20
CA LEU A 427 -51.07 2.82 3.96
C LEU A 427 -51.31 1.60 3.08
N GLU A 428 -51.13 1.74 1.78
CA GLU A 428 -51.06 0.59 0.88
C GLU A 428 -49.79 -0.19 1.23
N GLN A 429 -49.98 -1.37 1.82
CA GLN A 429 -48.95 -2.38 1.95
C GLN A 429 -48.61 -2.87 0.54
N THR A 430 -47.56 -2.33 -0.05
CA THR A 430 -46.89 -2.97 -1.18
C THR A 430 -46.22 -4.24 -0.67
N THR A 431 -46.92 -5.35 -0.86
CA THR A 431 -46.40 -6.70 -0.73
C THR A 431 -45.28 -6.88 -1.75
N VAL A 432 -44.03 -6.73 -1.31
CA VAL A 432 -42.86 -7.05 -2.14
C VAL A 432 -42.84 -8.57 -2.34
N ASN A 433 -43.12 -8.97 -3.58
CA ASN A 433 -43.08 -10.34 -4.06
C ASN A 433 -41.67 -10.95 -3.85
N PRO A 434 -41.49 -12.16 -3.28
CA PRO A 434 -40.15 -12.70 -2.96
C PRO A 434 -39.33 -13.22 -4.16
N LYS A 435 -39.63 -12.78 -5.38
CA LYS A 435 -38.90 -13.20 -6.59
C LYS A 435 -38.32 -11.95 -7.25
N GLU A 436 -37.00 -12.02 -7.47
CA GLU A 436 -36.11 -10.98 -8.05
C GLU A 436 -35.56 -9.92 -7.07
N ARG A 437 -34.78 -10.38 -6.08
CA ARG A 437 -33.60 -9.60 -5.68
C ARG A 437 -32.58 -9.72 -6.82
N MET A 438 -32.57 -8.77 -7.75
CA MET A 438 -31.48 -8.60 -8.71
C MET A 438 -30.15 -8.65 -7.94
N LYS A 439 -29.27 -9.57 -8.33
CA LYS A 439 -27.95 -9.67 -7.71
C LYS A 439 -27.17 -8.41 -8.07
N TRP A 440 -26.30 -7.90 -7.17
CA TRP A 440 -25.60 -6.62 -7.38
C TRP A 440 -24.70 -6.57 -8.64
N TRP A 441 -24.47 -7.72 -9.28
CA TRP A 441 -23.69 -7.89 -10.51
C TRP A 441 -24.53 -8.14 -11.76
N GLU A 442 -25.86 -8.22 -11.63
CA GLU A 442 -26.81 -8.36 -12.74
C GLU A 442 -27.36 -6.97 -13.05
N GLU A 443 -26.74 -6.29 -14.02
CA GLU A 443 -27.27 -5.11 -14.71
C GLU A 443 -27.31 -5.34 -16.22
#